data_AF-A0A349LFT1-F1
#
_entry.id   AF-A0A349LFT1-F1
#
_cell.length_a   1.000
_cell.length_b   1.000
_cell.length_c   1.000
_cell.angle_alpha   90.00
_cell.angle_beta   90.00
_cell.angle_gamma   90.00
#
_symmetry.space_group_name_H-M   'P 1'
#
loop_
_entity.id
_entity.type
_entity.pdbx_description
1 polymer ?
#
loop_
_entity_poly.entity_id
_entity_poly.type
_entity_poly.pdbx_seq_one_letter_code
_entity_poly.pdbx_strand_id
1 'polypeptide(L)'
;PTVCPANCIRLVGGEDDQGNRYPIVYEIDEFRCIFCGMCQEVCPVEAIHVGRHFENAEYTRDRFVYDLDRLMEQDHPSTLLWDPSDPSSE
;
A
#
# COMPACT_ATOMS: atom_id res chain seq x y z
N PRO A 1 2.34 -4.79 -13.14
CA PRO A 1 1.91 -5.32 -11.82
C PRO A 1 0.53 -5.97 -11.94
N THR A 2 0.48 -7.29 -11.88
CA THR A 2 -0.53 -8.09 -12.61
C THR A 2 -1.94 -8.06 -12.04
N VAL A 3 -2.13 -7.66 -10.78
CA VAL A 3 -3.45 -7.72 -10.11
C VAL A 3 -4.23 -6.40 -10.15
N CYS A 4 -3.55 -5.25 -10.19
CA CYS A 4 -4.21 -3.95 -10.10
C CYS A 4 -4.90 -3.61 -11.44
N PRO A 5 -6.25 -3.53 -11.49
CA PRO A 5 -6.97 -3.27 -12.73
C PRO A 5 -6.71 -1.87 -13.31
N ALA A 6 -6.42 -0.90 -12.43
CA ALA A 6 -6.11 0.48 -12.82
C ALA A 6 -4.62 0.72 -13.13
N ASN A 7 -3.77 -0.29 -12.93
CA ASN A 7 -2.32 -0.19 -13.06
C ASN A 7 -1.73 1.05 -12.34
N CYS A 8 -2.18 1.29 -11.10
CA CYS A 8 -1.83 2.48 -10.31
C CYS A 8 -0.70 2.26 -9.29
N ILE A 9 -0.18 1.03 -9.16
CA ILE A 9 0.88 0.67 -8.21
C ILE A 9 2.21 0.53 -8.94
N ARG A 10 3.24 1.23 -8.47
CA ARG A 10 4.64 1.08 -8.89
C ARG A 10 5.44 0.46 -7.75
N LEU A 11 6.02 -0.71 -7.99
CA LEU A 11 6.86 -1.45 -7.04
C LEU A 11 8.21 -1.73 -7.70
N VAL A 12 9.29 -1.37 -7.02
CA VAL A 12 10.66 -1.79 -7.33
C VAL A 12 11.21 -2.47 -6.09
N GLY A 13 11.50 -3.77 -6.19
CA GLY A 13 12.08 -4.56 -5.10
C GLY A 13 13.60 -4.52 -5.09
N GLY A 14 14.18 -4.59 -3.90
CA GLY A 14 15.60 -4.81 -3.64
C GLY A 14 15.80 -6.04 -2.76
N GLU A 15 17.06 -6.46 -2.62
CA GLU A 15 17.50 -7.54 -1.75
C GLU A 15 18.63 -7.02 -0.85
N ASP A 16 18.64 -7.43 0.41
CA ASP A 16 19.75 -7.14 1.33
C ASP A 16 20.83 -8.24 1.28
N ASP A 17 21.95 -8.02 1.97
CA ASP A 17 23.06 -8.98 2.03
C ASP A 17 22.68 -10.32 2.70
N GLN A 18 21.54 -10.37 3.40
CA GLN A 18 21.01 -11.55 4.07
C GLN A 18 19.95 -12.28 3.22
N GLY A 19 19.60 -11.75 2.04
CA GLY A 19 18.60 -12.30 1.13
C GLY A 19 17.15 -11.90 1.44
N ASN A 20 16.92 -10.94 2.35
CA ASN A 20 15.59 -10.40 2.61
C ASN A 20 15.18 -9.43 1.50
N ARG A 21 13.93 -9.54 1.04
CA ARG A 21 13.36 -8.69 -0.01
C ARG A 21 12.61 -7.52 0.61
N TYR A 22 12.86 -6.31 0.11
CA TYR A 22 12.19 -5.10 0.56
C TYR A 22 11.85 -4.18 -0.63
N PRO A 23 10.81 -3.33 -0.53
CA PRO A 23 10.54 -2.34 -1.55
C PRO A 23 11.58 -1.20 -1.50
N ILE A 24 12.31 -0.97 -2.59
CA ILE A 24 13.11 0.25 -2.78
C ILE A 24 12.18 1.41 -3.17
N VAL A 25 11.18 1.09 -4.00
CA VAL A 25 10.12 2.04 -4.36
C VAL A 25 8.79 1.34 -4.19
N TYR A 26 7.90 1.98 -3.46
CA TYR A 26 6.48 1.67 -3.44
C TYR A 26 5.69 2.95 -3.61
N GLU A 27 4.97 3.07 -4.72
CA GLU A 27 4.12 4.23 -5.00
C GLU A 27 2.72 3.79 -5.44
N ILE A 28 1.70 4.48 -4.94
CA ILE A 28 0.31 4.29 -5.32
C ILE A 28 -0.24 5.62 -5.83
N ASP A 29 -0.72 5.63 -7.07
CA ASP A 29 -1.46 6.76 -7.61
C ASP A 29 -2.94 6.65 -7.21
N GLU A 30 -3.32 7.33 -6.13
CA GLU A 30 -4.68 7.31 -5.60
C GLU A 30 -5.69 7.96 -6.55
N PHE A 31 -5.24 8.90 -7.41
CA PHE A 31 -6.11 9.53 -8.40
C PHE A 31 -6.56 8.52 -9.48
N ARG A 32 -5.73 7.52 -9.78
CA ARG A 32 -6.06 6.41 -10.70
C ARG A 32 -6.65 5.20 -9.99
N CYS A 33 -6.42 5.05 -8.69
CA CYS A 33 -6.95 3.94 -7.91
C CYS A 33 -8.48 3.93 -7.95
N ILE A 34 -9.07 2.75 -8.15
CA ILE A 34 -10.53 2.55 -8.11
C ILE A 34 -10.99 1.89 -6.80
N PHE A 35 -10.10 1.81 -5.80
CA PHE A 35 -10.38 1.27 -4.46
C PHE A 35 -11.03 -0.13 -4.46
N CYS A 36 -10.64 -0.99 -5.42
CA CYS A 36 -11.27 -2.30 -5.62
C CYS A 36 -10.88 -3.40 -4.61
N GLY A 37 -9.90 -3.18 -3.73
CA GLY A 37 -9.48 -4.18 -2.73
C GLY A 37 -8.59 -5.32 -3.24
N MET A 38 -8.46 -5.54 -4.55
CA MET A 38 -7.71 -6.69 -5.09
C MET A 38 -6.24 -6.77 -4.64
N CYS A 39 -5.58 -5.63 -4.41
CA CYS A 39 -4.21 -5.60 -3.91
C CYS A 39 -4.08 -6.06 -2.45
N GLN A 40 -5.11 -5.83 -1.63
CA GLN A 40 -5.17 -6.32 -0.25
C GLN A 40 -5.38 -7.84 -0.26
N GLU A 41 -6.37 -8.33 -1.00
CA GLU A 41 -6.74 -9.75 -1.04
C GLU A 41 -5.61 -10.67 -1.53
N VAL A 42 -4.78 -10.18 -2.46
CA VAL A 42 -3.69 -10.97 -3.04
C VAL A 42 -2.40 -10.91 -2.22
N CYS A 43 -2.31 -10.02 -1.22
CA CYS A 43 -1.09 -9.83 -0.46
C CYS A 43 -0.92 -11.00 0.52
N PRO A 44 0.10 -11.86 0.37
CA PRO A 44 0.24 -13.08 1.18
C PRO A 44 0.67 -12.80 2.62
N VAL A 45 1.08 -11.58 2.93
CA VAL A 45 1.61 -11.14 4.23
C VAL A 45 0.92 -9.87 4.73
N GLU A 46 -0.21 -9.51 4.12
CA GLU A 46 -1.03 -8.38 4.56
C GLU A 46 -0.29 -7.03 4.66
N ALA A 47 0.68 -6.79 3.78
CA ALA A 47 1.46 -5.56 3.78
C ALA A 47 0.70 -4.33 3.25
N ILE A 48 -0.46 -4.51 2.61
CA ILE A 48 -1.27 -3.43 2.04
C ILE A 48 -2.75 -3.65 2.36
N HIS A 49 -3.40 -2.59 2.82
CA HIS A 49 -4.82 -2.58 3.17
C HIS A 49 -5.52 -1.38 2.55
N VAL A 50 -6.76 -1.57 2.11
CA VAL A 50 -7.64 -0.47 1.71
C VAL A 50 -8.30 0.09 2.97
N GLY A 51 -7.77 1.21 3.45
CA GLY A 51 -8.30 1.91 4.62
C GLY A 51 -9.70 2.48 4.40
N ARG A 52 -10.34 2.94 5.49
CA ARG A 52 -11.64 3.64 5.44
C ARG A 52 -11.49 5.17 5.39
N HIS A 53 -10.28 5.65 5.12
CA HIS A 53 -10.03 7.08 4.98
C HIS A 53 -10.53 7.55 3.61
N PHE A 54 -11.58 8.35 3.60
CA PHE A 54 -12.19 8.91 2.39
C PHE A 54 -12.01 10.43 2.28
N GLU A 55 -11.33 11.05 3.25
CA GLU A 55 -11.12 12.51 3.34
C GLU A 55 -9.72 12.90 2.83
N ASN A 56 -9.27 12.30 1.73
CA ASN A 56 -7.95 12.46 1.12
C ASN A 56 -7.94 13.49 -0.03
N ALA A 57 -8.77 14.53 0.06
CA ALA A 57 -8.86 15.55 -0.97
C ALA A 57 -7.58 16.40 -1.04
N GLU A 58 -6.98 16.49 -2.22
CA GLU A 58 -5.76 17.26 -2.47
C GLU A 58 -5.95 18.29 -3.57
N TYR A 59 -5.16 19.36 -3.53
CA TYR A 59 -5.28 20.48 -4.47
C TYR A 59 -4.50 20.30 -5.77
N THR A 60 -3.51 19.38 -5.78
CA THR A 60 -2.66 19.14 -6.94
C THR A 60 -2.55 17.65 -7.23
N ARG A 61 -2.34 17.30 -8.51
CA ARG A 61 -2.33 15.90 -8.96
C ARG A 61 -1.17 15.09 -8.37
N ASP A 62 -0.01 15.73 -8.23
CA ASP A 62 1.20 15.13 -7.66
C ASP A 62 0.99 14.67 -6.22
N ARG A 63 0.15 15.35 -5.45
CA ARG A 63 -0.19 14.98 -4.08
C ARG A 63 -1.03 13.71 -3.96
N PHE A 64 -1.63 13.21 -5.05
CA PHE A 64 -2.31 11.91 -5.04
C PHE A 64 -1.38 10.73 -5.28
N VAL A 65 -0.09 10.98 -5.56
CA VAL A 65 0.92 9.91 -5.60
C VAL A 65 1.46 9.72 -4.20
N TYR A 66 1.12 8.58 -3.61
CA TYR A 66 1.54 8.21 -2.27
C TYR A 66 2.79 7.37 -2.38
N ASP A 67 3.91 7.88 -1.86
CA ASP A 67 5.17 7.15 -1.75
C ASP A 67 5.21 6.27 -0.50
N LEU A 68 6.27 5.48 -0.38
CA LEU A 68 6.44 4.52 0.72
C LEU A 68 6.38 5.22 2.08
N ASP A 69 7.05 6.36 2.22
CA ASP A 69 7.09 7.12 3.46
C ASP A 69 5.69 7.60 3.85
N ARG A 70 4.95 8.22 2.93
CA ARG A 70 3.57 8.68 3.19
C ARG A 70 2.63 7.53 3.54
N LEU A 71 2.79 6.38 2.88
CA LEU A 71 1.98 5.19 3.16
C LEU A 71 2.26 4.64 4.57
N MET A 72 3.51 4.65 5.00
CA MET A 72 3.91 4.22 6.35
C MET A 72 3.48 5.20 7.45
N GLU A 73 3.32 6.49 7.12
CA GLU A 73 2.82 7.51 8.04
C GLU A 73 1.30 7.48 8.25
N GLN A 74 0.55 6.72 7.45
CA GLN A 74 -0.92 6.65 7.60
C GLN A 74 -1.31 5.91 8.89
N ASP A 75 -1.89 6.64 9.84
CA ASP A 75 -2.49 6.06 11.04
C ASP A 75 -4.01 5.92 10.86
N HIS A 76 -4.53 4.69 11.00
CA HIS A 76 -5.97 4.41 10.89
C HIS A 76 -6.36 3.33 11.90
N PRO A 77 -7.59 3.35 12.45
CA PRO A 77 -8.06 2.30 13.34
C PRO A 77 -7.96 0.87 12.79
N SER A 78 -7.95 0.70 11.46
CA SER A 78 -7.69 -0.60 10.83
C SER A 78 -6.22 -1.02 10.86
N THR A 79 -5.29 -0.07 10.84
CA THR A 79 -3.86 -0.33 11.06
C THR A 79 -3.62 -0.88 12.48
N LEU A 80 -4.46 -0.51 13.46
CA LEU A 80 -4.42 -1.05 14.82
C LEU A 80 -4.98 -2.47 14.95
N LEU A 81 -5.70 -2.97 13.93
CA LEU A 81 -6.20 -4.35 13.90
C LEU A 81 -5.16 -5.32 13.35
N TRP A 82 -4.19 -4.82 12.59
CA TRP A 82 -3.11 -5.61 12.02
C TRP A 82 -1.95 -5.72 13.02
N ASP A 83 -1.65 -6.94 13.49
CA ASP A 83 -0.47 -7.21 14.31
C ASP A 83 0.71 -7.58 13.39
N PRO A 84 1.80 -6.78 13.35
CA PRO A 84 3.01 -7.12 12.59
C PRO A 84 3.63 -8.48 12.97
N SER A 85 3.30 -9.00 14.16
CA SER A 85 3.78 -10.27 14.71
C SER A 85 2.90 -11.47 14.31
N ASP A 86 1.66 -11.22 13.88
CA ASP A 86 0.71 -12.23 13.39
C ASP A 86 -0.12 -11.67 12.21
N PRO A 87 0.47 -11.59 11.00
CA PRO A 87 -0.19 -11.10 9.78
C PRO A 87 -1.23 -12.11 9.21
N SER A 88 -1.75 -13.01 10.05
CA SER A 88 -2.80 -13.96 9.71
C SER A 88 -4.00 -13.91 10.66
N SER A 89 -3.90 -13.10 11.72
CA SER A 89 -5.01 -12.87 12.63
C SER A 89 -5.95 -11.81 12.06
N GLU A 90 -6.97 -12.26 11.33
CA GLU A 90 -8.27 -11.56 11.29
C GLU A 90 -9.10 -11.91 12.53
#